data_AF-A0AAN6WUE8-F1
#
_entry.id   AF-A0AAN6WUE8-F1
#
_cell.length_a   1.000
_cell.length_b   1.000
_cell.length_c   1.000
_cell.angle_alpha   90.00
_cell.angle_beta   90.00
_cell.angle_gamma   90.00
#
_symmetry.space_group_name_H-M   'P 1'
#
loop_
_entity.id
_entity.type
_entity.pdbx_description
1 polymer ?
#
loop_
_entity_poly.entity_id
_entity_poly.type
_entity_poly.pdbx_seq_one_letter_code
_entity_poly.pdbx_strand_id
1 'polypeptide(L)'
;MALALFLIAFFLFPLPTENRWAPWPSSSSSSASTEEAFGPLAFRKDGTFQISILGDLHFGENAWDPWGPAQDRESIKVIEKVFDEEPNTGLVVLNGDLITGENTFLENSTLYVDQIVAPIVDRKLTWASTYGNHDSDFNISRSGIFAREKRWPNSRTRQDVSHPDAGVTNYYLPVYPHADDSGTPSLILWFFDSRGGWYFQQKDPATKSRVGQPNWVDQSVVSWFKETNASLVKQHGGKVIPSLAFVHIPVNASLAFQDQGVDAHRQPGINADVPVSQQGQGWCEDGSNGDECVYGGQDVPFMKAIASTPGLLGVFSGHDHGNSWCYKWDRQLPGMNIKGNEVNLCFGQHSGYGGYGNWIRGARQVVVSLDGLQEGEADTYIRLEDGRVVGRVGLNETYGRDLYEATPDDKTRCPTCG
;
A
#
# COMPACT_ATOMS: atom_id res chain seq x y z
N MET A 1 78.10 12.69 -5.44
CA MET A 1 76.64 12.93 -5.38
C MET A 1 75.96 11.59 -5.24
N ALA A 2 75.46 11.29 -4.03
CA ALA A 2 74.74 10.05 -3.75
C ALA A 2 73.25 10.27 -4.04
N LEU A 3 72.66 9.44 -4.91
CA LEU A 3 71.23 9.40 -5.16
C LEU A 3 70.60 8.45 -4.12
N ALA A 4 69.73 8.98 -3.26
CA ALA A 4 68.91 8.19 -2.36
C ALA A 4 67.65 7.69 -3.09
N LEU A 5 67.48 6.37 -3.15
CA LEU A 5 66.22 5.72 -3.54
C LEU A 5 65.17 5.93 -2.43
N PHE A 6 64.01 6.48 -2.77
CA PHE A 6 62.80 6.35 -1.96
C PHE A 6 61.92 5.24 -2.53
N LEU A 7 61.89 4.10 -1.83
CA LEU A 7 60.90 3.04 -2.00
C LEU A 7 59.63 3.47 -1.28
N ILE A 8 58.58 3.78 -2.03
CA ILE A 8 57.21 3.94 -1.48
C ILE A 8 56.60 2.55 -1.40
N ALA A 9 56.44 2.04 -0.17
CA ALA A 9 55.70 0.82 0.10
C ALA A 9 54.19 1.14 0.02
N PHE A 10 53.52 0.60 -1.00
CA PHE A 10 52.06 0.54 -1.03
C PHE A 10 51.60 -0.55 -0.05
N PHE A 11 51.03 -0.14 1.08
CA PHE A 11 50.20 -1.03 1.89
C PHE A 11 48.84 -1.19 1.20
N LEU A 12 48.66 -2.33 0.53
CA LEU A 12 47.34 -2.79 0.09
C LEU A 12 46.55 -3.20 1.33
N PHE A 13 45.59 -2.38 1.74
CA PHE A 13 44.53 -2.81 2.65
C PHE A 13 43.56 -3.70 1.87
N PRO A 14 43.18 -4.89 2.38
CA PRO A 14 42.14 -5.69 1.75
C PRO A 14 40.79 -4.98 1.93
N LEU A 15 40.11 -4.70 0.82
CA LEU A 15 38.70 -4.29 0.82
C LEU A 15 37.86 -5.45 1.38
N PRO A 16 36.95 -5.21 2.34
CA PRO A 16 36.03 -6.26 2.77
C PRO A 16 35.00 -6.52 1.65
N THR A 17 35.22 -7.59 0.90
CA THR A 17 34.24 -8.15 -0.03
C THR A 17 33.26 -9.05 0.73
N GLU A 18 32.34 -8.46 1.49
CA GLU A 18 31.09 -9.15 1.84
C GLU A 18 30.01 -8.71 0.88
N ASN A 19 30.03 -9.31 -0.30
CA ASN A 19 28.93 -9.25 -1.24
C ASN A 19 27.82 -10.18 -0.69
N ARG A 20 26.97 -9.66 0.20
CA ARG A 20 25.86 -10.43 0.81
C ARG A 20 24.72 -10.79 -0.16
N TRP A 21 24.83 -10.41 -1.43
CA TRP A 21 23.85 -10.70 -2.46
C TRP A 21 24.45 -11.67 -3.48
N ALA A 22 24.62 -12.93 -3.07
CA ALA A 22 24.74 -14.00 -4.03
C ALA A 22 23.41 -14.10 -4.80
N PRO A 23 23.41 -14.29 -6.12
CA PRO A 23 22.17 -14.58 -6.84
C PRO A 23 21.56 -15.84 -6.24
N TRP A 24 20.32 -15.72 -5.78
CA TRP A 24 19.55 -16.84 -5.27
C TRP A 24 19.54 -17.95 -6.33
N PRO A 25 19.86 -19.21 -5.98
CA PRO A 25 19.89 -20.27 -6.96
C PRO A 25 18.52 -20.33 -7.63
N SER A 26 18.53 -20.34 -8.97
CA SER A 26 17.34 -20.60 -9.78
C SER A 26 16.89 -22.04 -9.54
N SER A 27 16.22 -22.29 -8.42
CA SER A 27 15.55 -23.57 -8.19
C SER A 27 14.31 -23.58 -9.06
N SER A 28 14.32 -24.44 -10.06
CA SER A 28 13.11 -24.98 -10.66
C SER A 28 12.33 -25.75 -9.58
N SER A 29 11.63 -25.04 -8.71
CA SER A 29 10.70 -25.65 -7.76
C SER A 29 9.35 -25.76 -8.45
N SER A 30 8.82 -26.98 -8.53
CA SER A 30 7.40 -27.22 -8.81
C SER A 30 6.56 -26.23 -7.99
N SER A 31 5.84 -25.33 -8.66
CA SER A 31 5.12 -24.23 -8.03
C SER A 31 3.93 -24.78 -7.26
N ALA A 32 4.15 -25.19 -6.01
CA ALA A 32 3.06 -25.27 -5.07
C ALA A 32 2.41 -23.87 -5.01
N SER A 33 1.10 -23.81 -5.20
CA SER A 33 0.35 -22.57 -5.04
C SER A 33 0.55 -22.03 -3.62
N THR A 34 0.40 -20.71 -3.42
CA THR A 34 0.55 -20.08 -2.10
C THR A 34 -0.30 -20.75 -1.03
N GLU A 35 -1.51 -21.17 -1.38
CA GLU A 35 -2.40 -21.93 -0.50
C GLU A 35 -1.84 -23.31 -0.13
N GLU A 36 -1.13 -23.99 -1.04
CA GLU A 36 -0.48 -25.28 -0.74
C GLU A 36 0.74 -25.10 0.18
N ALA A 37 1.47 -23.99 0.07
CA ALA A 37 2.68 -23.73 0.86
C ALA A 37 2.41 -23.07 2.22
N PHE A 38 1.41 -22.19 2.29
CA PHE A 38 1.12 -21.34 3.45
C PHE A 38 -0.29 -21.51 4.03
N GLY A 39 -1.14 -22.33 3.40
CA GLY A 39 -2.53 -22.49 3.80
C GLY A 39 -3.38 -21.23 3.59
N PRO A 40 -4.67 -21.31 3.96
CA PRO A 40 -5.55 -20.14 3.94
C PRO A 40 -5.12 -19.10 4.97
N LEU A 41 -5.41 -17.82 4.70
CA LEU A 41 -5.33 -16.80 5.74
C LEU A 41 -6.34 -17.14 6.84
N ALA A 42 -5.87 -17.17 8.08
CA ALA A 42 -6.74 -17.50 9.20
C ALA A 42 -6.42 -16.65 10.43
N PHE A 43 -7.46 -16.43 11.23
CA PHE A 43 -7.32 -15.91 12.57
C PHE A 43 -6.40 -16.81 13.40
N ARG A 44 -5.73 -16.21 14.37
CA ARG A 44 -4.94 -16.91 15.36
C ARG A 44 -5.85 -17.61 16.36
N LYS A 45 -5.28 -18.48 17.20
CA LYS A 45 -5.99 -19.19 18.28
C LYS A 45 -6.67 -18.26 19.29
N ASP A 46 -6.12 -17.06 19.47
CA ASP A 46 -6.67 -16.02 20.35
C ASP A 46 -7.81 -15.23 19.69
N GLY A 47 -8.21 -15.60 18.47
CA GLY A 47 -9.29 -14.94 17.74
C GLY A 47 -8.90 -13.61 17.12
N THR A 48 -7.60 -13.28 17.02
CA THR A 48 -7.10 -12.05 16.39
C THR A 48 -6.48 -12.29 15.02
N PHE A 49 -6.53 -11.28 14.15
CA PHE A 49 -5.81 -11.23 12.89
C PHE A 49 -5.23 -9.83 12.70
N GLN A 50 -3.93 -9.76 12.41
CA GLN A 50 -3.20 -8.51 12.24
C GLN A 50 -2.73 -8.33 10.80
N ILE A 51 -2.93 -7.13 10.27
CA ILE A 51 -2.49 -6.70 8.95
C ILE A 51 -1.49 -5.55 9.15
N SER A 52 -0.29 -5.69 8.58
CA SER A 52 0.69 -4.62 8.53
C SER A 52 0.69 -4.01 7.13
N ILE A 53 0.33 -2.73 7.03
CA ILE A 53 0.23 -1.98 5.77
C ILE A 53 1.51 -1.17 5.60
N LEU A 54 2.30 -1.53 4.58
CA LEU A 54 3.41 -0.76 4.06
C LEU A 54 2.95 -0.06 2.78
N GLY A 55 3.26 1.21 2.60
CA GLY A 55 2.92 1.97 1.39
C GLY A 55 3.99 3.00 1.11
N ASP A 56 4.04 3.47 -0.14
CA ASP A 56 4.93 4.57 -0.53
C ASP A 56 6.39 4.23 -0.21
N LEU A 57 6.81 3.04 -0.62
CA LEU A 57 8.17 2.53 -0.38
C LEU A 57 9.19 3.17 -1.32
N HIS A 58 8.76 3.47 -2.55
CA HIS A 58 9.54 4.22 -3.54
C HIS A 58 10.94 3.65 -3.82
N PHE A 59 11.08 2.32 -3.86
CA PHE A 59 12.37 1.72 -4.16
C PHE A 59 12.86 2.10 -5.55
N GLY A 60 14.18 2.24 -5.70
CA GLY A 60 14.80 2.56 -6.98
C GLY A 60 14.65 4.02 -7.41
N GLU A 61 14.33 4.91 -6.47
CA GLU A 61 14.48 6.35 -6.70
C GLU A 61 15.94 6.70 -6.99
N ASN A 62 16.20 7.55 -7.98
CA ASN A 62 17.53 7.97 -8.39
C ASN A 62 18.53 6.80 -8.57
N ALA A 63 18.12 5.72 -9.26
CA ALA A 63 18.84 4.44 -9.30
C ALA A 63 20.27 4.50 -9.88
N TRP A 64 20.62 5.58 -10.60
CA TRP A 64 21.95 5.80 -11.17
C TRP A 64 22.95 6.43 -10.20
N ASP A 65 22.48 6.97 -9.06
CA ASP A 65 23.32 7.62 -8.05
C ASP A 65 23.39 6.77 -6.77
N PRO A 66 24.54 6.68 -6.07
CA PRO A 66 24.65 5.94 -4.81
C PRO A 66 23.65 6.34 -3.72
N TRP A 67 23.10 7.56 -3.77
CA TRP A 67 22.05 8.06 -2.88
C TRP A 67 20.79 7.17 -2.92
N GLY A 68 20.33 6.78 -4.12
CA GLY A 68 19.11 5.98 -4.29
C GLY A 68 19.18 4.62 -3.59
N PRO A 69 20.17 3.77 -3.92
CA PRO A 69 20.40 2.51 -3.22
C PRO A 69 20.67 2.67 -1.72
N ALA A 70 21.13 3.83 -1.24
CA ALA A 70 21.23 4.08 0.19
C ALA A 70 19.87 4.26 0.84
N GLN A 71 18.95 4.99 0.20
CA GLN A 71 17.55 5.11 0.63
C GLN A 71 16.89 3.73 0.71
N ASP A 72 17.02 2.90 -0.33
CA ASP A 72 16.47 1.54 -0.38
C ASP A 72 16.94 0.68 0.81
N ARG A 73 18.23 0.77 1.17
CA ARG A 73 18.79 0.03 2.32
C ARG A 73 18.21 0.50 3.65
N GLU A 74 17.95 1.80 3.82
CA GLU A 74 17.30 2.28 5.03
C GLU A 74 15.81 1.89 5.06
N SER A 75 15.11 1.89 3.92
CA SER A 75 13.75 1.35 3.80
C SER A 75 13.68 -0.11 4.26
N ILE A 76 14.64 -0.94 3.87
CA ILE A 76 14.72 -2.34 4.33
C ILE A 76 14.81 -2.41 5.86
N LYS A 77 15.63 -1.56 6.50
CA LYS A 77 15.73 -1.54 7.98
C LYS A 77 14.42 -1.12 8.64
N VAL A 78 13.65 -0.21 8.04
CA VAL A 78 12.31 0.14 8.53
C VAL A 78 11.40 -1.08 8.49
N ILE A 79 11.36 -1.79 7.36
CA ILE A 79 10.54 -3.00 7.19
C ILE A 79 10.94 -4.07 8.21
N GLU A 80 12.25 -4.32 8.37
CA GLU A 80 12.77 -5.25 9.37
C GLU A 80 12.34 -4.87 10.78
N LYS A 81 12.53 -3.60 11.16
CA LYS A 81 12.21 -3.10 12.50
C LYS A 81 10.71 -3.15 12.79
N VAL A 82 9.85 -2.82 11.83
CA VAL A 82 8.40 -2.96 11.97
C VAL A 82 8.05 -4.40 12.30
N PHE A 83 8.56 -5.38 11.56
CA PHE A 83 8.21 -6.78 11.80
C PHE A 83 8.88 -7.41 13.02
N ASP A 84 10.01 -6.87 13.47
CA ASP A 84 10.59 -7.24 14.77
C ASP A 84 9.69 -6.79 15.94
N GLU A 85 9.01 -5.64 15.81
CA GLU A 85 8.06 -5.12 16.80
C GLU A 85 6.64 -5.65 16.64
N GLU A 86 6.29 -6.19 15.46
CA GLU A 86 4.96 -6.71 15.10
C GLU A 86 4.95 -8.21 14.73
N PRO A 87 5.40 -9.10 15.65
CA PRO A 87 5.59 -10.53 15.36
C PRO A 87 4.29 -11.31 15.10
N ASN A 88 3.13 -10.69 15.35
CA ASN A 88 1.82 -11.31 15.15
C ASN A 88 1.19 -10.99 13.79
N THR A 89 1.91 -10.30 12.90
CA THR A 89 1.45 -9.98 11.54
C THR A 89 1.00 -11.25 10.81
N GLY A 90 -0.29 -11.31 10.46
CA GLY A 90 -0.90 -12.40 9.69
C GLY A 90 -0.83 -12.20 8.19
N LEU A 91 -0.83 -10.93 7.74
CA LEU A 91 -0.65 -10.55 6.34
C LEU A 91 0.08 -9.21 6.26
N VAL A 92 1.05 -9.11 5.36
CA VAL A 92 1.62 -7.83 4.94
C VAL A 92 0.85 -7.32 3.72
N VAL A 93 0.41 -6.07 3.75
CA VAL A 93 -0.17 -5.39 2.59
C VAL A 93 0.83 -4.37 2.08
N LEU A 94 1.18 -4.48 0.80
CA LEU A 94 1.99 -3.51 0.06
C LEU A 94 1.02 -2.61 -0.73
N ASN A 95 0.75 -1.40 -0.24
CA ASN A 95 -0.36 -0.55 -0.67
C ASN A 95 0.05 0.55 -1.66
N GLY A 96 0.69 0.14 -2.76
CA GLY A 96 1.09 1.01 -3.87
C GLY A 96 2.34 1.85 -3.64
N ASP A 97 2.83 2.39 -4.75
CA ASP A 97 4.10 3.10 -4.91
C ASP A 97 5.26 2.30 -4.31
N LEU A 98 5.34 1.06 -4.74
CA LEU A 98 6.40 0.13 -4.33
C LEU A 98 7.73 0.57 -4.93
N ILE A 99 7.70 0.97 -6.20
CA ILE A 99 8.87 1.32 -6.99
C ILE A 99 8.65 2.70 -7.62
N THR A 100 9.66 3.56 -7.55
CA THR A 100 9.67 4.85 -8.28
C THR A 100 9.96 4.60 -9.76
N GLY A 101 8.96 4.11 -10.50
CA GLY A 101 9.12 3.55 -11.83
C GLY A 101 9.89 4.43 -12.81
N GLU A 102 9.64 5.73 -12.79
CA GLU A 102 10.28 6.73 -13.63
C GLU A 102 11.78 6.98 -13.32
N ASN A 103 12.29 6.47 -12.19
CA ASN A 103 13.67 6.63 -11.74
C ASN A 103 14.50 5.34 -11.81
N THR A 104 13.92 4.26 -12.31
CA THR A 104 14.58 2.97 -12.50
C THR A 104 15.01 2.76 -13.96
N PHE A 105 15.72 1.66 -14.24
CA PHE A 105 16.04 1.25 -15.61
C PHE A 105 15.06 0.19 -16.13
N LEU A 106 14.66 0.31 -17.39
CA LEU A 106 13.72 -0.59 -18.04
C LEU A 106 14.10 -2.07 -17.90
N GLU A 107 15.39 -2.38 -17.97
CA GLU A 107 15.91 -3.74 -17.99
C GLU A 107 15.81 -4.44 -16.64
N ASN A 108 15.73 -3.69 -15.54
CA ASN A 108 15.86 -4.24 -14.19
C ASN A 108 14.88 -3.67 -13.14
N SER A 109 13.96 -2.78 -13.52
CA SER A 109 13.05 -2.12 -12.59
C SER A 109 12.28 -3.12 -11.70
N THR A 110 11.80 -4.22 -12.28
CA THR A 110 11.08 -5.25 -11.49
C THR A 110 11.95 -5.95 -10.44
N LEU A 111 13.29 -5.86 -10.50
CA LEU A 111 14.15 -6.48 -9.48
C LEU A 111 14.00 -5.85 -8.09
N TYR A 112 13.50 -4.62 -8.00
CA TYR A 112 13.26 -3.97 -6.71
C TYR A 112 12.18 -4.69 -5.87
N VAL A 113 11.24 -5.40 -6.50
CA VAL A 113 10.28 -6.26 -5.79
C VAL A 113 11.00 -7.26 -4.89
N ASP A 114 12.11 -7.85 -5.36
CA ASP A 114 12.85 -8.84 -4.56
C ASP A 114 13.44 -8.21 -3.30
N GLN A 115 13.93 -6.98 -3.38
CA GLN A 115 14.49 -6.26 -2.25
C GLN A 115 13.41 -5.91 -1.22
N ILE A 116 12.25 -5.46 -1.70
CA ILE A 116 11.08 -5.14 -0.88
C ILE A 116 10.60 -6.38 -0.12
N VAL A 117 10.47 -7.52 -0.80
CA VAL A 117 9.89 -8.73 -0.20
C VAL A 117 10.90 -9.59 0.55
N ALA A 118 12.21 -9.38 0.38
CA ALA A 118 13.24 -10.15 1.10
C ALA A 118 12.99 -10.25 2.62
N PRO A 119 12.82 -9.15 3.38
CA PRO A 119 12.55 -9.23 4.81
C PRO A 119 11.21 -9.90 5.17
N ILE A 120 10.24 -9.92 4.24
CA ILE A 120 8.94 -10.60 4.40
C ILE A 120 9.12 -12.11 4.20
N VAL A 121 9.84 -12.49 3.15
CA VAL A 121 10.15 -13.89 2.78
C VAL A 121 10.98 -14.56 3.87
N ASP A 122 12.02 -13.89 4.37
CA ASP A 122 12.91 -14.42 5.41
C ASP A 122 12.15 -14.72 6.72
N ARG A 123 11.11 -13.94 7.00
CA ARG A 123 10.21 -14.14 8.15
C ARG A 123 9.07 -15.14 7.88
N LYS A 124 9.01 -15.72 6.68
CA LYS A 124 7.93 -16.63 6.23
C LYS A 124 6.54 -16.02 6.33
N LEU A 125 6.44 -14.70 6.21
CA LEU A 125 5.17 -13.99 6.17
C LEU A 125 4.59 -14.08 4.77
N THR A 126 3.27 -14.16 4.66
CA THR A 126 2.60 -13.95 3.36
C THR A 126 2.27 -12.48 3.17
N TRP A 127 2.19 -12.05 1.92
CA TRP A 127 1.93 -10.67 1.57
C TRP A 127 1.02 -10.54 0.35
N ALA A 128 0.38 -9.39 0.22
CA ALA A 128 -0.53 -9.06 -0.88
C ALA A 128 -0.31 -7.59 -1.30
N SER A 129 -0.35 -7.30 -2.59
CA SER A 129 -0.14 -5.94 -3.12
C SER A 129 -1.38 -5.34 -3.76
N THR A 130 -1.48 -4.02 -3.70
CA THR A 130 -2.07 -3.22 -4.78
C THR A 130 -1.06 -2.18 -5.26
N TYR A 131 -1.30 -1.54 -6.40
CA TYR A 131 -0.34 -0.67 -7.07
C TYR A 131 -0.77 0.80 -7.09
N GLY A 132 0.23 1.67 -7.02
CA GLY A 132 0.09 3.13 -7.04
C GLY A 132 0.53 3.73 -8.37
N ASN A 133 0.52 5.06 -8.48
CA ASN A 133 0.83 5.77 -9.73
C ASN A 133 2.30 5.64 -10.17
N HIS A 134 3.25 5.41 -9.26
CA HIS A 134 4.67 5.21 -9.61
C HIS A 134 4.97 3.78 -10.08
N ASP A 135 4.10 2.83 -9.78
CA ASP A 135 4.21 1.42 -10.19
C ASP A 135 3.91 1.21 -11.70
N SER A 136 3.63 2.29 -12.45
CA SER A 136 3.55 2.26 -13.90
C SER A 136 4.14 3.52 -14.54
N ASP A 137 5.24 3.32 -15.27
CA ASP A 137 5.89 4.36 -16.06
C ASP A 137 6.43 3.75 -17.37
N PHE A 138 7.29 4.46 -18.08
CA PHE A 138 7.98 3.99 -19.27
C PHE A 138 8.95 2.83 -18.99
N ASN A 139 9.52 2.77 -17.77
CA ASN A 139 10.51 1.76 -17.38
C ASN A 139 9.90 0.57 -16.63
N ILE A 140 8.63 0.65 -16.21
CA ILE A 140 7.97 -0.42 -15.46
C ILE A 140 6.48 -0.47 -15.76
N SER A 141 5.91 -1.67 -15.75
CA SER A 141 4.47 -1.87 -15.80
C SER A 141 3.99 -2.62 -14.57
N ARG A 142 2.75 -2.32 -14.15
CA ARG A 142 2.03 -3.08 -13.11
C ARG A 142 2.02 -4.58 -13.40
N SER A 143 1.81 -4.97 -14.66
CA SER A 143 1.86 -6.38 -15.07
C SER A 143 3.25 -7.00 -14.89
N GLY A 144 4.32 -6.21 -15.08
CA GLY A 144 5.70 -6.64 -14.82
C GLY A 144 5.97 -6.84 -13.33
N ILE A 145 5.47 -5.95 -12.47
CA ILE A 145 5.53 -6.09 -11.01
C ILE A 145 4.78 -7.35 -10.60
N PHE A 146 3.53 -7.51 -11.03
CA PHE A 146 2.70 -8.68 -10.76
C PHE A 146 3.36 -9.99 -11.20
N ALA A 147 3.96 -10.02 -12.40
CA ALA A 147 4.68 -11.19 -12.88
C ALA A 147 5.94 -11.50 -12.03
N ARG A 148 6.63 -10.48 -11.50
CA ARG A 148 7.76 -10.68 -10.58
C ARG A 148 7.31 -11.26 -9.26
N GLU A 149 6.30 -10.64 -8.68
CA GLU A 149 5.63 -11.01 -7.44
C GLU A 149 5.20 -12.49 -7.42
N LYS A 150 4.63 -12.98 -8.53
CA LYS A 150 4.19 -14.38 -8.69
C LYS A 150 5.29 -15.43 -8.64
N ARG A 151 6.57 -15.05 -8.63
CA ARG A 151 7.67 -15.99 -8.42
C ARG A 151 7.87 -16.37 -6.96
N TRP A 152 7.24 -15.64 -6.03
CA TRP A 152 7.35 -15.88 -4.61
C TRP A 152 6.16 -16.70 -4.11
N PRO A 153 6.38 -17.87 -3.49
CA PRO A 153 5.28 -18.75 -3.05
C PRO A 153 4.48 -18.17 -1.88
N ASN A 154 4.96 -17.12 -1.22
CA ASN A 154 4.26 -16.41 -0.16
C ASN A 154 3.49 -15.16 -0.67
N SER A 155 3.52 -14.89 -1.98
CA SER A 155 2.68 -13.85 -2.60
C SER A 155 1.23 -14.33 -2.72
N ARG A 156 0.30 -13.55 -2.16
CA ARG A 156 -1.15 -13.75 -2.30
C ARG A 156 -1.80 -12.80 -3.31
N THR A 157 -1.04 -11.91 -3.96
CA THR A 157 -1.56 -10.96 -4.95
C THR A 157 -2.26 -11.70 -6.08
N ARG A 158 -3.44 -11.24 -6.53
CA ARG A 158 -4.16 -11.82 -7.67
C ARG A 158 -4.58 -10.74 -8.67
N GLN A 159 -5.09 -11.18 -9.81
CA GLN A 159 -5.71 -10.36 -10.84
C GLN A 159 -7.01 -11.04 -11.21
N ASP A 160 -8.10 -10.67 -10.52
CA ASP A 160 -9.41 -11.29 -10.71
C ASP A 160 -10.27 -10.52 -11.73
N VAL A 161 -9.86 -9.31 -12.12
CA VAL A 161 -10.53 -8.48 -13.14
C VAL A 161 -9.68 -8.41 -14.39
N SER A 162 -10.26 -8.81 -15.52
CA SER A 162 -9.64 -8.73 -16.85
C SER A 162 -10.37 -7.71 -17.70
N HIS A 163 -9.95 -6.45 -17.63
CA HIS A 163 -10.43 -5.36 -18.48
C HIS A 163 -9.24 -4.43 -18.81
N PRO A 164 -9.13 -3.90 -20.05
CA PRO A 164 -8.00 -3.04 -20.44
C PRO A 164 -7.75 -1.86 -19.49
N ASP A 165 -8.85 -1.29 -18.99
CA ASP A 165 -8.81 -0.12 -18.13
C ASP A 165 -8.86 -0.44 -16.63
N ALA A 166 -8.93 -1.71 -16.21
CA ALA A 166 -9.10 -2.06 -14.79
C ALA A 166 -7.83 -1.84 -13.95
N GLY A 167 -6.65 -1.76 -14.57
CA GLY A 167 -5.40 -2.01 -13.86
C GLY A 167 -5.16 -3.52 -13.69
N VAL A 168 -4.35 -3.91 -12.70
CA VAL A 168 -3.87 -5.28 -12.51
C VAL A 168 -4.34 -5.88 -11.18
N THR A 169 -4.17 -5.19 -10.06
CA THR A 169 -4.35 -5.76 -8.71
C THR A 169 -5.75 -5.54 -8.14
N ASN A 170 -6.75 -6.06 -8.85
CA ASN A 170 -8.16 -6.05 -8.40
C ASN A 170 -8.58 -7.47 -8.03
N TYR A 171 -8.73 -7.73 -6.74
CA TYR A 171 -9.02 -9.07 -6.18
C TYR A 171 -9.46 -8.98 -4.72
N TYR A 172 -9.83 -10.12 -4.14
CA TYR A 172 -10.08 -10.23 -2.71
C TYR A 172 -9.35 -11.41 -2.08
N LEU A 173 -9.16 -11.39 -0.77
CA LEU A 173 -8.65 -12.51 0.01
C LEU A 173 -9.60 -12.82 1.17
N PRO A 174 -10.13 -14.06 1.29
CA PRO A 174 -10.86 -14.48 2.47
C PRO A 174 -9.92 -14.79 3.64
N VAL A 175 -10.34 -14.43 4.85
CA VAL A 175 -9.68 -14.80 6.11
C VAL A 175 -10.63 -15.63 6.95
N TYR A 176 -10.20 -16.81 7.34
CA TYR A 176 -11.03 -17.84 7.98
C TYR A 176 -10.82 -17.90 9.50
N PRO A 177 -11.81 -18.39 10.27
CA PRO A 177 -11.58 -18.68 11.69
C PRO A 177 -10.45 -19.71 11.87
N HIS A 178 -9.80 -19.69 13.04
CA HIS A 178 -8.77 -20.69 13.35
C HIS A 178 -9.38 -22.10 13.42
N ALA A 179 -8.89 -23.01 12.58
CA ALA A 179 -9.27 -24.44 12.58
C ALA A 179 -10.80 -24.66 12.50
N ASP A 180 -11.49 -23.86 11.69
CA ASP A 180 -12.89 -24.06 11.32
C ASP A 180 -13.01 -24.61 9.89
N ASP A 181 -13.69 -25.74 9.76
CA ASP A 181 -13.95 -26.42 8.48
C ASP A 181 -15.28 -25.96 7.84
N SER A 182 -15.99 -24.97 8.42
CA SER A 182 -17.24 -24.42 7.88
C SER A 182 -17.09 -23.84 6.47
N GLY A 183 -15.86 -23.52 6.05
CA GLY A 183 -15.56 -22.91 4.76
C GLY A 183 -16.09 -21.48 4.62
N THR A 184 -16.58 -20.87 5.71
CA THR A 184 -17.10 -19.50 5.70
C THR A 184 -16.04 -18.54 6.24
N PRO A 185 -15.62 -17.53 5.45
CA PRO A 185 -14.66 -16.55 5.95
C PRO A 185 -15.29 -15.63 7.01
N SER A 186 -14.48 -15.23 7.98
CA SER A 186 -14.86 -14.22 8.99
C SER A 186 -14.62 -12.80 8.50
N LEU A 187 -13.70 -12.62 7.55
CA LEU A 187 -13.30 -11.32 7.01
C LEU A 187 -12.96 -11.45 5.53
N ILE A 188 -13.33 -10.45 4.72
CA ILE A 188 -12.86 -10.29 3.34
C ILE A 188 -11.92 -9.09 3.25
N LEU A 189 -10.78 -9.27 2.58
CA LEU A 189 -9.83 -8.21 2.27
C LEU A 189 -9.94 -7.86 0.79
N TRP A 190 -10.34 -6.64 0.44
CA TRP A 190 -10.47 -6.17 -0.93
C TRP A 190 -9.25 -5.34 -1.35
N PHE A 191 -8.76 -5.57 -2.56
CA PHE A 191 -7.63 -4.86 -3.14
C PHE A 191 -8.09 -4.21 -4.45
N PHE A 192 -7.81 -2.93 -4.60
CA PHE A 192 -8.21 -2.13 -5.74
C PHE A 192 -7.01 -1.40 -6.33
N ASP A 193 -6.86 -1.49 -7.65
CA ASP A 193 -5.87 -0.76 -8.41
C ASP A 193 -6.47 0.60 -8.82
N SER A 194 -6.04 1.67 -8.16
CA SER A 194 -6.45 3.04 -8.51
C SER A 194 -5.73 3.59 -9.75
N ARG A 195 -4.82 2.81 -10.35
CA ARG A 195 -4.07 3.17 -11.56
C ARG A 195 -3.22 4.43 -11.35
N GLY A 196 -3.19 5.33 -12.34
CA GLY A 196 -2.31 6.49 -12.40
C GLY A 196 -0.95 6.20 -13.03
N GLY A 197 -0.12 7.23 -13.12
CA GLY A 197 1.19 7.17 -13.78
C GLY A 197 1.08 7.26 -15.31
N TRP A 198 1.95 6.54 -16.00
CA TRP A 198 2.06 6.57 -17.47
C TRP A 198 1.92 5.18 -18.06
N TYR A 199 1.28 5.08 -19.23
CA TYR A 199 1.18 3.81 -19.95
C TYR A 199 2.57 3.33 -20.37
N PHE A 200 2.87 2.08 -20.03
CA PHE A 200 4.16 1.46 -20.30
C PHE A 200 4.52 1.51 -21.79
N GLN A 201 5.65 2.14 -22.09
CA GLN A 201 6.20 2.31 -23.44
C GLN A 201 5.27 3.00 -24.45
N GLN A 202 4.22 3.70 -24.01
CA GLN A 202 3.33 4.43 -24.90
C GLN A 202 3.68 5.91 -24.95
N LYS A 203 3.69 6.44 -26.17
CA LYS A 203 3.87 7.87 -26.45
C LYS A 203 2.84 8.32 -27.45
N ASP A 204 2.35 9.55 -27.27
CA ASP A 204 1.45 10.18 -28.22
C ASP A 204 2.15 10.31 -29.59
N PRO A 205 1.52 9.86 -30.70
CA PRO A 205 2.17 9.86 -32.01
C PRO A 205 2.58 11.25 -32.52
N ALA A 206 1.86 12.30 -32.15
CA ALA A 206 2.07 13.67 -32.64
C ALA A 206 3.11 14.42 -31.79
N THR A 207 2.94 14.43 -30.47
CA THR A 207 3.76 15.20 -29.52
C THR A 207 4.97 14.44 -29.02
N LYS A 208 4.98 13.10 -29.15
CA LYS A 208 6.00 12.19 -28.57
C LYS A 208 6.07 12.20 -27.05
N SER A 209 5.14 12.87 -26.38
CA SER A 209 4.99 12.86 -24.92
C SER A 209 4.50 11.49 -24.44
N ARG A 210 4.81 11.14 -23.18
CA ARG A 210 4.24 9.95 -22.53
C ARG A 210 2.71 10.09 -22.46
N VAL A 211 2.00 8.97 -22.49
CA VAL A 211 0.52 8.95 -22.37
C VAL A 211 0.14 8.64 -20.92
N GLY A 212 -0.58 9.57 -20.28
CA GLY A 212 -1.01 9.42 -18.88
C GLY A 212 -2.06 8.31 -18.72
N GLN A 213 -2.07 7.69 -17.55
CA GLN A 213 -3.11 6.74 -17.15
C GLN A 213 -4.12 7.42 -16.20
N PRO A 214 -5.42 7.20 -16.40
CA PRO A 214 -6.45 7.52 -15.41
C PRO A 214 -6.04 7.07 -14.01
N ASN A 215 -6.32 7.88 -12.99
CA ASN A 215 -5.90 7.68 -11.59
C ASN A 215 -7.10 7.50 -10.64
N TRP A 216 -8.04 6.64 -11.02
CA TRP A 216 -9.17 6.21 -10.20
C TRP A 216 -9.49 4.73 -10.41
N VAL A 217 -10.17 4.09 -9.48
CA VAL A 217 -10.72 2.73 -9.69
C VAL A 217 -11.75 2.75 -10.81
N ASP A 218 -11.53 1.91 -11.83
CA ASP A 218 -12.35 1.87 -13.04
C ASP A 218 -13.77 1.31 -12.80
N GLN A 219 -14.73 1.71 -13.65
CA GLN A 219 -16.12 1.24 -13.58
C GLN A 219 -16.23 -0.28 -13.72
N SER A 220 -15.37 -0.93 -14.51
CA SER A 220 -15.34 -2.39 -14.63
C SER A 220 -15.01 -3.07 -13.30
N VAL A 221 -14.08 -2.51 -12.52
CA VAL A 221 -13.72 -2.97 -11.18
C VAL A 221 -14.85 -2.72 -10.19
N VAL A 222 -15.51 -1.57 -10.28
CA VAL A 222 -16.69 -1.25 -9.45
C VAL A 222 -17.81 -2.25 -9.66
N SER A 223 -18.11 -2.60 -10.92
CA SER A 223 -19.12 -3.60 -11.25
C SER A 223 -18.73 -4.98 -10.70
N TRP A 224 -17.48 -5.40 -10.93
CA TRP A 224 -16.95 -6.66 -10.38
C TRP A 224 -17.06 -6.72 -8.86
N PHE A 225 -16.69 -5.65 -8.15
CA PHE A 225 -16.73 -5.61 -6.69
C PHE A 225 -18.16 -5.82 -6.17
N LYS A 226 -19.11 -5.08 -6.72
CA LYS A 226 -20.53 -5.18 -6.31
C LYS A 226 -21.10 -6.57 -6.59
N GLU A 227 -20.83 -7.12 -7.77
CA GLU A 227 -21.30 -8.46 -8.17
C GLU A 227 -20.66 -9.55 -7.32
N THR A 228 -19.35 -9.47 -7.08
CA THR A 228 -18.59 -10.43 -6.28
C THR A 228 -19.03 -10.38 -4.82
N ASN A 229 -19.18 -9.19 -4.24
CA ASN A 229 -19.66 -9.05 -2.86
C ASN A 229 -21.08 -9.61 -2.70
N ALA A 230 -22.00 -9.32 -3.63
CA ALA A 230 -23.35 -9.88 -3.61
C ALA A 230 -23.33 -11.42 -3.76
N SER A 231 -22.44 -11.95 -4.59
CA SER A 231 -22.25 -13.40 -4.75
C SER A 231 -21.73 -14.06 -3.47
N LEU A 232 -20.73 -13.46 -2.81
CA LEU A 232 -20.20 -13.95 -1.53
C LEU A 232 -21.28 -13.98 -0.45
N VAL A 233 -22.05 -12.90 -0.29
CA VAL A 233 -23.17 -12.84 0.66
C VAL A 233 -24.20 -13.94 0.35
N LYS A 234 -24.55 -14.14 -0.92
CA LYS A 234 -25.48 -15.21 -1.33
C LYS A 234 -24.93 -16.61 -1.05
N GLN A 235 -23.65 -16.84 -1.33
CA GLN A 235 -22.96 -18.11 -1.10
C GLN A 235 -22.94 -18.49 0.38
N HIS A 236 -22.80 -17.51 1.27
CA HIS A 236 -22.75 -17.72 2.72
C HIS A 236 -24.09 -17.44 3.42
N GLY A 237 -25.21 -17.82 2.77
CA GLY A 237 -26.53 -17.86 3.40
C GLY A 237 -27.16 -16.49 3.66
N GLY A 238 -26.74 -15.45 2.95
CA GLY A 238 -27.22 -14.08 3.13
C GLY A 238 -26.50 -13.32 4.26
N LYS A 239 -25.47 -13.92 4.88
CA LYS A 239 -24.68 -13.26 5.91
C LYS A 239 -23.77 -12.20 5.29
N VAL A 240 -23.82 -10.97 5.81
CA VAL A 240 -22.82 -9.95 5.54
C VAL A 240 -21.51 -10.37 6.22
N ILE A 241 -20.44 -10.49 5.45
CA ILE A 241 -19.11 -10.77 5.97
C ILE A 241 -18.38 -9.42 6.12
N PRO A 242 -17.88 -9.08 7.32
CA PRO A 242 -17.06 -7.89 7.51
C PRO A 242 -15.90 -7.83 6.52
N SER A 243 -15.49 -6.62 6.14
CA SER A 243 -14.43 -6.43 5.17
C SER A 243 -13.59 -5.17 5.39
N LEU A 244 -12.38 -5.20 4.85
CA LEU A 244 -11.45 -4.07 4.76
C LEU A 244 -11.03 -3.92 3.30
N ALA A 245 -10.69 -2.71 2.88
CA ALA A 245 -10.26 -2.41 1.52
C ALA A 245 -8.93 -1.68 1.47
N PHE A 246 -8.14 -1.96 0.45
CA PHE A 246 -6.83 -1.34 0.19
C PHE A 246 -6.83 -0.75 -1.22
N VAL A 247 -6.54 0.54 -1.33
CA VAL A 247 -6.48 1.29 -2.58
C VAL A 247 -5.46 2.41 -2.42
N HIS A 248 -4.52 2.54 -3.34
CA HIS A 248 -3.39 3.44 -3.14
C HIS A 248 -3.81 4.92 -3.09
N ILE A 249 -4.48 5.43 -4.12
CA ILE A 249 -4.90 6.83 -4.20
C ILE A 249 -6.21 7.03 -3.40
N PRO A 250 -6.28 8.00 -2.48
CA PRO A 250 -7.47 8.24 -1.66
C PRO A 250 -8.65 8.75 -2.49
N VAL A 251 -9.87 8.37 -2.08
CA VAL A 251 -11.11 8.87 -2.71
C VAL A 251 -11.35 10.35 -2.41
N ASN A 252 -12.15 11.03 -3.24
CA ASN A 252 -12.47 12.46 -3.05
C ASN A 252 -13.12 12.79 -1.69
N ALA A 253 -13.76 11.81 -1.03
CA ALA A 253 -14.26 11.98 0.34
C ALA A 253 -13.16 12.34 1.34
N SER A 254 -11.91 11.89 1.13
CA SER A 254 -10.77 12.23 2.00
C SER A 254 -10.42 13.71 1.89
N LEU A 255 -10.34 14.27 0.67
CA LEU A 255 -10.12 15.71 0.47
C LEU A 255 -11.30 16.54 1.02
N ALA A 256 -12.54 16.14 0.69
CA ALA A 256 -13.72 16.86 1.15
C ALA A 256 -13.83 16.91 2.68
N PHE A 257 -13.31 15.89 3.39
CA PHE A 257 -13.18 15.91 4.84
C PHE A 257 -12.02 16.80 5.29
N GLN A 258 -10.83 16.71 4.66
CA GLN A 258 -9.69 17.55 4.99
C GLN A 258 -10.04 19.05 4.93
N ASP A 259 -10.85 19.45 3.95
CA ASP A 259 -11.37 20.82 3.80
C ASP A 259 -12.28 21.27 4.97
N GLN A 260 -12.86 20.34 5.72
CA GLN A 260 -13.60 20.65 6.96
C GLN A 260 -12.69 20.83 8.18
N GLY A 261 -11.43 20.40 8.07
CA GLY A 261 -10.46 20.39 9.15
C GLY A 261 -10.33 19.01 9.80
N VAL A 262 -9.07 18.56 9.92
CA VAL A 262 -8.69 17.34 10.65
C VAL A 262 -8.35 17.71 12.09
N ASP A 263 -9.11 17.17 13.05
CA ASP A 263 -8.87 17.42 14.48
C ASP A 263 -7.84 16.43 15.00
N ALA A 264 -6.67 16.91 15.42
CA ALA A 264 -5.55 16.07 15.86
C ALA A 264 -5.87 15.16 17.07
N HIS A 265 -6.93 15.45 17.83
CA HIS A 265 -7.36 14.65 18.97
C HIS A 265 -8.55 13.74 18.65
N ARG A 266 -9.28 13.93 17.54
CA ARG A 266 -10.35 13.01 17.11
C ARG A 266 -9.95 12.14 15.93
N GLN A 267 -9.02 12.62 15.12
CA GLN A 267 -8.40 11.97 13.97
C GLN A 267 -6.87 12.04 14.14
N PRO A 268 -6.29 11.39 15.17
CA PRO A 268 -4.86 11.45 15.41
C PRO A 268 -4.09 10.86 14.22
N GLY A 269 -3.18 11.66 13.69
CA GLY A 269 -2.41 11.37 12.49
C GLY A 269 -1.78 12.66 11.95
N ILE A 270 -0.76 12.53 11.13
CA ILE A 270 -0.14 13.68 10.48
C ILE A 270 -1.10 14.16 9.38
N ASN A 271 -1.27 15.47 9.24
CA ASN A 271 -2.09 16.09 8.18
C ASN A 271 -1.27 17.20 7.50
N ALA A 272 -0.26 16.81 6.73
CA ALA A 272 0.74 17.73 6.19
C ALA A 272 0.68 17.91 4.67
N ASP A 273 0.14 16.94 3.93
CA ASP A 273 -0.16 17.12 2.50
C ASP A 273 -1.55 17.73 2.35
N VAL A 274 -1.55 19.04 2.12
CA VAL A 274 -2.76 19.86 1.96
C VAL A 274 -2.64 20.62 0.63
N PRO A 275 -3.56 20.41 -0.33
CA PRO A 275 -4.70 19.49 -0.29
C PRO A 275 -4.31 18.01 -0.45
N VAL A 276 -5.16 17.09 0.02
CA VAL A 276 -5.11 15.66 -0.33
C VAL A 276 -5.11 15.46 -1.85
N SER A 277 -4.19 14.64 -2.36
CA SER A 277 -4.16 14.24 -3.77
C SER A 277 -5.11 13.06 -4.02
N GLN A 278 -6.37 13.40 -4.29
CA GLN A 278 -7.45 12.43 -4.51
C GLN A 278 -7.45 11.78 -5.90
N GLN A 279 -8.19 10.68 -6.02
CA GLN A 279 -8.48 10.06 -7.31
C GLN A 279 -9.12 11.06 -8.30
N GLY A 280 -8.69 10.99 -9.56
CA GLY A 280 -9.13 11.92 -10.61
C GLY A 280 -8.41 13.27 -10.63
N GLN A 281 -7.48 13.55 -9.71
CA GLN A 281 -6.66 14.77 -9.76
C GLN A 281 -5.87 14.84 -11.07
N GLY A 282 -5.88 16.01 -11.73
CA GLY A 282 -5.20 16.23 -13.01
C GLY A 282 -5.96 15.69 -14.22
N TRP A 283 -7.17 15.15 -14.04
CA TRP A 283 -8.02 14.65 -15.11
C TRP A 283 -9.34 15.43 -15.19
N CYS A 284 -9.74 15.75 -16.40
CA CYS A 284 -10.99 16.40 -16.74
C CYS A 284 -12.11 15.35 -16.85
N GLU A 285 -13.38 15.80 -16.79
CA GLU A 285 -14.55 14.91 -16.89
C GLU A 285 -14.61 14.16 -18.23
N ASP A 286 -14.11 14.78 -19.31
CA ASP A 286 -14.06 14.20 -20.65
C ASP A 286 -12.93 13.18 -20.86
N GLY A 287 -12.12 12.93 -19.83
CA GLY A 287 -10.98 12.01 -19.88
C GLY A 287 -9.71 12.61 -20.49
N SER A 288 -9.66 13.91 -20.77
CA SER A 288 -8.39 14.61 -20.99
C SER A 288 -7.66 14.86 -19.67
N ASN A 289 -6.36 15.19 -19.72
CA ASN A 289 -5.54 15.45 -18.55
C ASN A 289 -4.63 16.66 -18.74
N GLY A 290 -4.41 17.43 -17.68
CA GLY A 290 -3.68 18.69 -17.70
C GLY A 290 -3.79 19.45 -16.37
N ASP A 291 -2.92 20.45 -16.18
CA ASP A 291 -2.86 21.24 -14.95
C ASP A 291 -4.13 22.09 -14.74
N GLU A 292 -4.88 22.38 -15.80
CA GLU A 292 -6.14 23.11 -15.79
C GLU A 292 -7.37 22.25 -15.45
N CYS A 293 -7.20 20.93 -15.37
CA CYS A 293 -8.34 20.03 -15.16
C CYS A 293 -8.95 20.18 -13.77
N VAL A 294 -10.27 20.40 -13.75
CA VAL A 294 -11.09 20.41 -12.54
C VAL A 294 -11.66 19.00 -12.34
N TYR A 295 -11.58 18.51 -11.10
CA TYR A 295 -12.15 17.23 -10.72
C TYR A 295 -13.64 17.14 -11.12
N GLY A 296 -13.98 16.07 -11.85
CA GLY A 296 -15.28 15.88 -12.49
C GLY A 296 -16.13 14.76 -11.86
N GLY A 297 -15.70 14.17 -10.75
CA GLY A 297 -16.42 13.04 -10.15
C GLY A 297 -16.03 11.67 -10.71
N GLN A 298 -14.81 11.52 -11.22
CA GLN A 298 -14.34 10.29 -11.88
C GLN A 298 -14.43 9.05 -10.96
N ASP A 299 -14.24 9.22 -9.65
CA ASP A 299 -14.32 8.14 -8.66
C ASP A 299 -15.69 8.05 -7.93
N VAL A 300 -16.68 8.84 -8.34
CA VAL A 300 -18.06 8.76 -7.81
C VAL A 300 -18.63 7.34 -7.83
N PRO A 301 -18.46 6.54 -8.90
CA PRO A 301 -18.92 5.15 -8.88
C PRO A 301 -18.28 4.30 -7.79
N PHE A 302 -16.97 4.46 -7.56
CA PHE A 302 -16.23 3.73 -6.53
C PHE A 302 -16.63 4.20 -5.12
N MET A 303 -16.71 5.52 -4.90
CA MET A 303 -17.22 6.09 -3.65
C MET A 303 -18.63 5.60 -3.30
N LYS A 304 -19.54 5.50 -4.29
CA LYS A 304 -20.88 4.92 -4.09
C LYS A 304 -20.81 3.45 -3.73
N ALA A 305 -19.88 2.69 -4.32
CA ALA A 305 -19.74 1.26 -4.03
C ALA A 305 -19.26 1.01 -2.60
N ILE A 306 -18.22 1.73 -2.13
CA ILE A 306 -17.75 1.61 -0.75
C ILE A 306 -18.82 2.11 0.24
N ALA A 307 -19.48 3.23 -0.05
CA ALA A 307 -20.50 3.82 0.83
C ALA A 307 -21.84 3.06 0.83
N SER A 308 -22.02 2.05 -0.01
CA SER A 308 -23.21 1.20 -0.01
C SER A 308 -22.94 -0.26 0.29
N THR A 309 -21.69 -0.63 0.60
CA THR A 309 -21.33 -2.01 0.96
C THR A 309 -21.48 -2.22 2.46
N PRO A 310 -22.45 -3.03 2.93
CA PRO A 310 -22.58 -3.34 4.36
C PRO A 310 -21.36 -4.12 4.86
N GLY A 311 -20.92 -3.81 6.08
CA GLY A 311 -19.79 -4.51 6.71
C GLY A 311 -18.41 -4.12 6.20
N LEU A 312 -18.29 -3.16 5.27
CA LEU A 312 -16.99 -2.57 4.92
C LEU A 312 -16.57 -1.60 6.03
N LEU A 313 -15.62 -2.02 6.86
CA LEU A 313 -15.22 -1.30 8.08
C LEU A 313 -14.25 -0.15 7.77
N GLY A 314 -13.38 -0.34 6.78
CA GLY A 314 -12.41 0.68 6.42
C GLY A 314 -11.79 0.50 5.04
N VAL A 315 -11.35 1.63 4.48
CA VAL A 315 -10.60 1.77 3.23
C VAL A 315 -9.27 2.43 3.57
N PHE A 316 -8.16 1.79 3.21
CA PHE A 316 -6.81 2.23 3.53
C PHE A 316 -6.06 2.67 2.26
N SER A 317 -5.49 3.88 2.32
CA SER A 317 -4.77 4.54 1.22
C SER A 317 -3.36 4.99 1.61
N GLY A 318 -2.51 5.22 0.62
CA GLY A 318 -1.17 5.81 0.76
C GLY A 318 -1.16 7.16 0.02
N HIS A 319 -0.21 7.32 -0.90
CA HIS A 319 -0.09 8.40 -1.89
C HIS A 319 0.32 9.77 -1.30
N ASP A 320 -0.40 10.22 -0.28
CA ASP A 320 -0.03 11.41 0.49
C ASP A 320 0.90 11.00 1.64
N HIS A 321 2.21 11.23 1.48
CA HIS A 321 3.23 10.71 2.38
C HIS A 321 3.20 11.36 3.78
N GLY A 322 2.66 12.57 3.85
CA GLY A 322 2.47 13.39 5.03
C GLY A 322 1.08 13.30 5.64
N ASN A 323 0.21 12.41 5.16
CA ASN A 323 -1.09 12.13 5.77
C ASN A 323 -1.08 10.76 6.44
N SER A 324 -1.56 10.68 7.68
CA SER A 324 -1.65 9.41 8.42
C SER A 324 -2.83 9.33 9.40
N TRP A 325 -3.87 10.13 9.19
CA TRP A 325 -5.11 10.11 9.96
C TRP A 325 -6.15 9.14 9.36
N CYS A 326 -7.18 8.86 10.15
CA CYS A 326 -8.41 8.21 9.70
C CYS A 326 -9.61 9.16 9.86
N TYR A 327 -10.70 8.89 9.14
CA TYR A 327 -11.97 9.60 9.27
C TYR A 327 -13.15 8.64 9.09
N LYS A 328 -14.12 8.68 10.00
CA LYS A 328 -15.39 7.96 9.84
C LYS A 328 -16.30 8.73 8.90
N TRP A 329 -16.54 8.23 7.70
CA TRP A 329 -17.42 8.86 6.74
C TRP A 329 -18.89 8.53 7.06
N ASP A 330 -19.49 9.30 7.97
CA ASP A 330 -20.82 9.10 8.54
C ASP A 330 -21.91 10.03 7.96
N ARG A 331 -21.50 10.99 7.14
CA ARG A 331 -22.36 12.05 6.61
C ARG A 331 -22.03 12.39 5.16
N GLN A 332 -22.90 13.18 4.54
CA GLN A 332 -22.57 13.81 3.26
C GLN A 332 -21.64 15.00 3.52
N LEU A 333 -20.47 14.99 2.91
CA LEU A 333 -19.49 16.06 3.01
C LEU A 333 -19.81 17.18 1.99
N PRO A 334 -19.37 18.43 2.23
CA PRO A 334 -19.55 19.52 1.27
C PRO A 334 -18.96 19.22 -0.10
N GLY A 335 -19.60 19.73 -1.16
CA GLY A 335 -19.19 19.46 -2.54
C GLY A 335 -19.51 18.05 -3.07
N MET A 336 -20.07 17.16 -2.23
CA MET A 336 -20.40 15.79 -2.61
C MET A 336 -21.91 15.54 -2.69
N ASN A 337 -22.30 14.55 -3.49
CA ASN A 337 -23.67 14.03 -3.60
C ASN A 337 -23.81 12.58 -3.08
N ILE A 338 -22.85 12.14 -2.26
CA ILE A 338 -22.80 10.80 -1.66
C ILE A 338 -22.76 10.97 -0.15
N LYS A 339 -23.66 10.29 0.54
CA LYS A 339 -23.65 10.18 2.01
C LYS A 339 -22.81 8.97 2.38
N GLY A 340 -21.87 9.13 3.30
CA GLY A 340 -21.13 8.01 3.87
C GLY A 340 -22.01 7.07 4.70
N ASN A 341 -21.53 5.85 4.91
CA ASN A 341 -22.18 4.77 5.65
C ASN A 341 -21.36 4.31 6.87
N GLU A 342 -20.62 5.23 7.49
CA GLU A 342 -19.73 4.99 8.63
C GLU A 342 -18.45 4.19 8.30
N VAL A 343 -18.18 3.93 7.01
CA VAL A 343 -16.89 3.39 6.57
C VAL A 343 -15.76 4.35 6.97
N ASN A 344 -14.66 3.80 7.49
CA ASN A 344 -13.49 4.59 7.87
C ASN A 344 -12.55 4.76 6.67
N LEU A 345 -12.15 5.99 6.36
CA LEU A 345 -11.13 6.29 5.35
C LEU A 345 -9.82 6.58 6.08
N CYS A 346 -8.78 5.80 5.81
CA CYS A 346 -7.55 5.82 6.58
C CYS A 346 -6.32 5.96 5.68
N PHE A 347 -5.45 6.90 5.98
CA PHE A 347 -4.12 6.97 5.38
C PHE A 347 -3.15 6.04 6.10
N GLY A 348 -2.27 5.39 5.36
CA GLY A 348 -1.13 4.63 5.86
C GLY A 348 -0.08 5.54 6.51
N GLN A 349 1.10 4.98 6.76
CA GLN A 349 2.29 5.74 7.10
C GLN A 349 3.27 5.56 5.95
N HIS A 350 3.88 6.65 5.48
CA HIS A 350 4.96 6.59 4.51
C HIS A 350 6.08 5.68 5.02
N SER A 351 6.31 4.57 4.31
CA SER A 351 7.11 3.45 4.83
C SER A 351 8.55 3.48 4.34
N GLY A 352 8.81 4.01 3.14
CA GLY A 352 10.13 4.02 2.51
C GLY A 352 10.90 5.31 2.76
N TYR A 353 12.22 5.24 2.66
CA TYR A 353 13.09 6.42 2.65
C TYR A 353 13.12 7.14 1.28
N GLY A 354 12.77 6.44 0.20
CA GLY A 354 12.48 7.07 -1.09
C GLY A 354 11.15 7.81 -1.07
N GLY A 355 10.85 8.54 -2.15
CA GLY A 355 9.67 9.40 -2.26
C GLY A 355 9.88 10.74 -1.56
N TYR A 356 8.89 11.63 -1.68
CA TYR A 356 9.00 12.97 -1.10
C TYR A 356 8.77 12.98 0.42
N GLY A 357 9.35 13.98 1.07
CA GLY A 357 9.12 14.25 2.47
C GLY A 357 9.96 13.42 3.45
N ASN A 358 9.99 13.87 4.70
CA ASN A 358 10.90 13.36 5.72
C ASN A 358 10.17 12.98 7.02
N TRP A 359 8.86 12.78 6.97
CA TRP A 359 8.08 12.26 8.11
C TRP A 359 8.66 10.94 8.61
N ILE A 360 8.66 10.70 9.92
CA ILE A 360 9.19 9.46 10.48
C ILE A 360 8.58 8.23 9.78
N ARG A 361 9.40 7.27 9.39
CA ARG A 361 8.93 6.11 8.64
C ARG A 361 8.19 5.14 9.56
N GLY A 362 7.31 4.34 8.99
CA GLY A 362 6.57 3.34 9.75
C GLY A 362 5.53 2.62 8.92
N ALA A 363 4.72 1.80 9.59
CA ALA A 363 3.67 1.02 8.96
C ALA A 363 2.38 1.13 9.77
N ARG A 364 1.24 1.26 9.08
CA ARG A 364 -0.06 1.18 9.75
C ARG A 364 -0.38 -0.27 10.05
N GLN A 365 -0.75 -0.53 11.30
CA GLN A 365 -1.24 -1.81 11.77
C GLN A 365 -2.77 -1.76 11.85
N VAL A 366 -3.42 -2.84 11.43
CA VAL A 366 -4.85 -3.07 11.62
C VAL A 366 -5.02 -4.40 12.31
N VAL A 367 -5.68 -4.40 13.46
CA VAL A 367 -5.94 -5.60 14.26
C VAL A 367 -7.45 -5.78 14.37
N VAL A 368 -7.93 -6.95 13.98
CA VAL A 368 -9.33 -7.34 14.13
C VAL A 368 -9.42 -8.55 15.04
N SER A 369 -10.49 -8.62 15.83
CA SER A 369 -10.85 -9.80 16.61
C SER A 369 -12.18 -10.36 16.12
N LEU A 370 -12.42 -11.66 16.31
CA LEU A 370 -13.70 -12.29 15.93
C LEU A 370 -14.90 -11.64 16.64
N ASP A 371 -14.72 -11.14 17.86
CA ASP A 371 -15.77 -10.43 18.61
C ASP A 371 -15.95 -9.00 18.07
N GLY A 372 -14.86 -8.26 17.86
CA GLY A 372 -14.91 -6.92 17.26
C GLY A 372 -15.56 -6.93 15.87
N LEU A 373 -15.30 -7.96 15.06
CA LEU A 373 -15.95 -8.11 13.76
C LEU A 373 -17.47 -8.34 13.84
N GLN A 374 -17.98 -8.90 14.93
CA GLN A 374 -19.44 -9.01 15.14
C GLN A 374 -20.06 -7.65 15.46
N GLU A 375 -19.29 -6.75 16.07
CA GLU A 375 -19.68 -5.38 16.43
C GLU A 375 -19.36 -4.36 15.32
N GLY A 376 -18.65 -4.79 14.27
CA GLY A 376 -18.24 -3.92 13.17
C GLY A 376 -17.03 -3.05 13.51
N GLU A 377 -16.11 -3.58 14.31
CA GLU A 377 -14.98 -2.85 14.88
C GLU A 377 -13.63 -3.39 14.41
N ALA A 378 -12.63 -2.50 14.36
CA ALA A 378 -11.24 -2.84 14.14
C ALA A 378 -10.35 -1.85 14.91
N ASP A 379 -9.21 -2.30 15.43
CA ASP A 379 -8.20 -1.40 15.99
C ASP A 379 -7.16 -1.04 14.94
N THR A 380 -6.68 0.20 14.96
CA THR A 380 -5.54 0.61 14.12
C THR A 380 -4.59 1.56 14.83
N TYR A 381 -3.32 1.48 14.48
CA TYR A 381 -2.25 2.34 14.99
C TYR A 381 -1.09 2.36 14.01
N ILE A 382 -0.10 3.21 14.23
CA ILE A 382 1.12 3.27 13.42
C ILE A 382 2.30 2.77 14.26
N ARG A 383 3.03 1.80 13.74
CA ARG A 383 4.34 1.38 14.25
C ARG A 383 5.42 2.20 13.55
N LEU A 384 6.15 3.02 14.29
CA LEU A 384 7.24 3.85 13.77
C LEU A 384 8.56 3.07 13.72
N GLU A 385 9.48 3.52 12.87
CA GLU A 385 10.81 2.93 12.68
C GLU A 385 11.70 2.99 13.93
N ASP A 386 11.39 3.85 14.90
CA ASP A 386 12.07 3.88 16.20
C ASP A 386 11.42 2.97 17.24
N GLY A 387 10.38 2.23 16.86
CA GLY A 387 9.63 1.31 17.70
C GLY A 387 8.52 1.97 18.52
N ARG A 388 8.23 3.27 18.40
CA ARG A 388 7.05 3.86 19.06
C ARG A 388 5.75 3.44 18.37
N VAL A 389 4.66 3.47 19.14
CA VAL A 389 3.28 3.36 18.65
C VAL A 389 2.62 4.73 18.76
N VAL A 390 2.02 5.21 17.68
CA VAL A 390 1.28 6.48 17.63
C VAL A 390 -0.06 6.30 16.92
N GLY A 391 -0.97 7.27 17.04
CA GLY A 391 -2.24 7.27 16.32
C GLY A 391 -3.13 6.06 16.61
N ARG A 392 -3.07 5.50 17.83
CA ARG A 392 -3.87 4.34 18.22
C ARG A 392 -5.33 4.73 18.39
N VAL A 393 -6.21 4.14 17.58
CA VAL A 393 -7.65 4.37 17.61
C VAL A 393 -8.40 3.04 17.44
N GLY A 394 -9.58 2.95 18.06
CA GLY A 394 -10.56 1.92 17.72
C GLY A 394 -11.52 2.48 16.67
N LEU A 395 -11.63 1.81 15.52
CA LEU A 395 -12.58 2.12 14.45
C LEU A 395 -13.96 1.53 14.79
N ASN A 396 -14.55 2.03 15.87
CA ASN A 396 -15.82 1.56 16.43
C ASN A 396 -16.91 2.64 16.36
N GLU A 397 -18.05 2.44 17.03
CA GLU A 397 -19.15 3.40 17.03
C GLU A 397 -18.74 4.80 17.55
N THR A 398 -17.83 4.88 18.53
CA THR A 398 -17.45 6.14 19.18
C THR A 398 -16.31 6.88 18.48
N TYR A 399 -15.61 6.25 17.52
CA TYR A 399 -14.59 6.91 16.71
C TYR A 399 -15.09 8.20 16.04
N GLY A 400 -14.26 9.25 16.07
CA GLY A 400 -14.60 10.61 15.65
C GLY A 400 -15.30 11.46 16.73
N ARG A 401 -15.75 10.85 17.83
CA ARG A 401 -16.26 11.54 19.04
C ARG A 401 -15.25 11.46 20.19
N ASP A 402 -14.57 10.33 20.31
CA ASP A 402 -13.53 10.10 21.31
C ASP A 402 -12.35 11.06 21.15
N LEU A 403 -11.62 11.27 22.25
CA LEU A 403 -10.39 12.05 22.29
C LEU A 403 -9.19 11.12 22.48
N TYR A 404 -8.17 11.35 21.66
CA TYR A 404 -6.94 10.58 21.56
C TYR A 404 -5.73 11.48 21.80
N GLU A 405 -4.58 10.88 22.08
CA GLU A 405 -3.31 11.61 22.01
C GLU A 405 -3.03 12.01 20.56
N ALA A 406 -2.63 13.26 20.35
CA ALA A 406 -2.25 13.74 19.03
C ALA A 406 -0.97 13.04 18.57
N THR A 407 -0.96 12.59 17.32
CA THR A 407 0.23 12.00 16.69
C THR A 407 1.31 13.08 16.51
N PRO A 408 2.55 12.88 17.01
CA PRO A 408 3.66 13.79 16.74
C PRO A 408 4.00 13.85 15.25
N ASP A 409 4.25 15.04 14.72
CA ASP A 409 4.78 15.24 13.37
C ASP A 409 6.32 15.16 13.36
N ASP A 410 6.85 14.02 13.79
CA ASP A 410 8.28 13.77 13.84
C ASP A 410 8.86 13.54 12.44
N LYS A 411 10.12 13.94 12.24
CA LYS A 411 10.85 13.73 11.00
C LYS A 411 12.07 12.84 11.20
N THR A 412 12.39 12.02 10.21
CA THR A 412 13.65 11.28 10.11
C THR A 412 14.35 11.58 8.79
N ARG A 413 15.65 11.31 8.73
CA ARG A 413 16.48 11.52 7.54
C ARG A 413 17.33 10.30 7.34
N CYS A 414 17.56 9.94 6.08
CA CYS A 414 18.38 8.78 5.76
C CYS A 414 19.79 8.98 6.34
N PRO A 415 20.21 8.15 7.32
CA PRO A 415 21.47 8.35 8.01
C PRO A 415 22.70 8.15 7.11
N THR A 416 22.53 7.43 5.99
CA THR A 416 23.62 7.01 5.11
C THR A 416 23.58 7.66 3.73
N CYS A 417 22.61 8.53 3.45
CA CYS A 417 22.39 9.09 2.11
C CYS A 417 23.16 10.39 1.82
N GLY A 418 23.81 11.00 2.82
CA GLY A 418 24.64 12.20 2.64
C GLY A 418 23.93 13.51 2.93
#